data_AF-A0A7C4BCI6-F1
#
_entry.id   AF-A0A7C4BCI6-F1
#
_cell.length_a   1.000
_cell.length_b   1.000
_cell.length_c   1.000
_cell.angle_alpha   90.00
_cell.angle_beta   90.00
_cell.angle_gamma   90.00
#
_symmetry.space_group_name_H-M   'P 1'
#
loop_
_entity.id
_entity.type
_entity.pdbx_description
1 polymer ?
#
loop_
_entity_poly.entity_id
_entity_poly.type
_entity_poly.pdbx_seq_one_letter_code
_entity_poly.pdbx_strand_id
1 'polypeptide(L)'
;MSLVSLLETTVHRHARHVRRYRQLEIEPLDEHAIDVVKKYVGKLRKLTVEMNSILNSISEDAVRSMDQDSLSRLDMLTFYIHEVALNEEEEVLRTLLSLQNRLGIEIVSYKDFEYVKMAKDLAKRINTLTQLLLK
;
A
#
# COMPACT_ATOMS: atom_id res chain seq x y z
N MET A 1 16.31 9.95 9.63
CA MET A 1 15.01 9.25 9.84
C MET A 1 15.27 7.76 9.67
N SER A 2 14.82 6.90 10.58
CA SER A 2 14.99 5.45 10.43
C SER A 2 14.09 4.90 9.32
N LEU A 3 14.43 3.72 8.77
CA LEU A 3 13.60 3.03 7.77
C LEU A 3 12.19 2.73 8.32
N VAL A 4 12.10 2.37 9.60
CA VAL A 4 10.81 2.13 10.28
C VAL A 4 9.95 3.39 10.28
N SER A 5 10.50 4.55 10.68
CA SER A 5 9.74 5.81 10.67
C SER A 5 9.37 6.30 9.26
N LEU A 6 10.21 6.03 8.27
CA LEU A 6 9.88 6.29 6.87
C LEU A 6 8.69 5.42 6.45
N LEU A 7 8.71 4.12 6.77
CA LEU A 7 7.63 3.19 6.47
C LEU A 7 6.32 3.62 7.16
N GLU A 8 6.35 3.97 8.45
CA GLU A 8 5.20 4.49 9.20
C GLU A 8 4.55 5.69 8.49
N THR A 9 5.38 6.64 8.07
CA THR A 9 4.91 7.85 7.39
C THR A 9 4.24 7.51 6.06
N THR A 10 4.86 6.64 5.26
CA THR A 10 4.32 6.23 3.96
C THR A 10 3.03 5.43 4.12
N VAL A 11 2.96 4.49 5.06
CA VAL A 11 1.75 3.72 5.39
C VAL A 11 0.62 4.62 5.86
N HIS A 12 0.90 5.59 6.73
CA HIS A 12 -0.12 6.54 7.20
C HIS A 12 -0.69 7.37 6.04
N ARG A 13 0.17 7.87 5.15
CA ARG A 13 -0.24 8.60 3.95
C ARG A 13 -1.09 7.70 3.05
N HIS A 14 -0.65 6.47 2.81
CA HIS A 14 -1.38 5.48 2.01
C HIS A 14 -2.79 5.22 2.57
N ALA A 15 -2.90 4.85 3.85
CA ALA A 15 -4.19 4.60 4.51
C ALA A 15 -5.12 5.83 4.50
N ARG A 16 -4.57 7.05 4.57
CA ARG A 16 -5.36 8.28 4.42
C ARG A 16 -5.92 8.42 3.01
N HIS A 17 -5.16 8.06 1.99
CA HIS A 17 -5.60 8.12 0.59
C HIS A 17 -6.62 7.05 0.25
N VAL A 18 -6.46 5.82 0.74
CA VAL A 18 -7.44 4.74 0.58
C VAL A 18 -8.78 5.14 1.22
N ARG A 19 -8.77 5.65 2.46
CA ARG A 19 -10.00 6.12 3.14
C ARG A 19 -10.71 7.24 2.37
N ARG A 20 -9.95 8.22 1.86
CA ARG A 20 -10.52 9.29 1.03
C ARG A 20 -11.19 8.73 -0.21
N TYR A 21 -10.57 7.75 -0.86
CA TYR A 21 -11.17 7.12 -2.03
C TYR A 21 -12.50 6.43 -1.68
N ARG A 22 -12.54 5.65 -0.59
CA ARG A 22 -13.76 4.93 -0.17
C ARG A 22 -14.93 5.87 0.16
N GLN A 23 -14.65 7.15 0.40
CA GLN A 23 -15.64 8.21 0.64
C GLN A 23 -16.06 8.96 -0.62
N LEU A 24 -15.40 8.74 -1.75
CA LEU A 24 -15.82 9.36 -3.01
C LEU A 24 -17.13 8.70 -3.46
N GLU A 25 -18.19 9.50 -3.49
CA GLU A 25 -19.38 9.17 -4.27
C GLU A 25 -19.00 9.37 -5.73
N ILE A 26 -18.81 8.27 -6.44
CA ILE A 26 -18.23 8.29 -7.79
C ILE A 26 -19.29 8.71 -8.82
N GLU A 27 -20.58 8.69 -8.52
CA GLU A 27 -21.64 9.04 -9.48
C GLU A 27 -22.21 10.45 -9.25
N PRO A 28 -22.45 11.26 -10.31
CA PRO A 28 -22.24 10.95 -11.73
C PRO A 28 -20.78 11.16 -12.22
N LEU A 29 -20.32 10.27 -13.10
CA LEU A 29 -18.99 10.31 -13.71
C LEU A 29 -18.96 11.23 -14.94
N ASP A 30 -18.66 12.50 -14.73
CA ASP A 30 -18.23 13.39 -15.81
C ASP A 30 -16.70 13.29 -16.03
N GLU A 31 -16.19 13.93 -17.08
CA GLU A 31 -14.76 13.96 -17.38
C GLU A 31 -13.93 14.47 -16.20
N HIS A 32 -14.47 15.43 -15.44
CA HIS A 32 -13.80 15.98 -14.27
C HIS A 32 -13.65 14.93 -13.15
N ALA A 33 -14.71 14.19 -12.84
CA ALA A 33 -14.69 13.10 -11.88
C ALA A 33 -13.68 12.01 -12.29
N ILE A 34 -13.63 11.66 -13.58
CA ILE A 34 -12.68 10.69 -14.12
C ILE A 34 -11.23 11.17 -13.92
N ASP A 35 -10.94 12.43 -14.23
CA ASP A 35 -9.61 13.02 -14.02
C ASP A 35 -9.20 13.04 -12.54
N VAL A 36 -10.16 13.31 -11.65
CA VAL A 36 -9.95 13.27 -10.21
C VAL A 36 -9.62 11.85 -9.76
N VAL A 37 -10.38 10.84 -10.20
CA VAL A 37 -10.13 9.43 -9.89
C VAL A 37 -8.75 8.99 -10.40
N LYS A 38 -8.38 9.32 -11.64
CA LYS A 38 -7.05 9.02 -12.20
C LYS A 38 -5.92 9.63 -11.38
N LYS A 39 -6.07 10.89 -10.95
CA LYS A 39 -5.09 11.56 -10.06
C LYS A 39 -4.97 10.84 -8.72
N TYR A 40 -6.07 10.30 -8.18
CA TYR A 40 -6.05 9.52 -6.94
C TYR A 40 -5.36 8.16 -7.13
N VAL A 41 -5.69 7.41 -8.18
CA VAL A 41 -5.00 6.15 -8.52
C VAL A 41 -3.50 6.38 -8.66
N GLY A 42 -3.10 7.43 -9.37
CA GLY A 42 -1.70 7.80 -9.51
C GLY A 42 -1.01 8.12 -8.18
N LYS A 43 -1.72 8.63 -7.18
CA LYS A 43 -1.18 8.85 -5.82
C LYS A 43 -1.06 7.55 -5.04
N LEU A 44 -2.05 6.66 -5.11
CA LEU A 44 -1.98 5.34 -4.48
C LEU A 44 -0.80 4.55 -5.04
N ARG A 45 -0.68 4.45 -6.37
CA ARG A 45 0.46 3.83 -7.06
C ARG A 45 1.80 4.35 -6.55
N LYS A 46 1.97 5.68 -6.47
CA LYS A 46 3.22 6.29 -5.98
C LYS A 46 3.55 5.85 -4.56
N LEU A 47 2.56 5.84 -3.66
CA LEU A 47 2.74 5.43 -2.27
C LEU A 47 3.03 3.93 -2.16
N THR A 48 2.40 3.10 -2.98
CA THR A 48 2.64 1.65 -3.01
C THR A 48 4.02 1.31 -3.55
N VAL A 49 4.48 2.01 -4.59
CA VAL A 49 5.86 1.93 -5.08
C VAL A 49 6.86 2.41 -4.01
N GLU A 50 6.55 3.50 -3.31
CA GLU A 50 7.38 4.02 -2.22
C GLU A 50 7.48 3.00 -1.07
N MET A 51 6.36 2.42 -0.63
CA MET A 51 6.33 1.35 0.37
C MET A 51 7.17 0.14 -0.09
N ASN A 52 7.00 -0.30 -1.33
CA ASN A 52 7.76 -1.41 -1.90
C ASN A 52 9.27 -1.13 -1.90
N SER A 53 9.69 0.09 -2.25
CA SER A 53 11.08 0.52 -2.18
C SER A 53 11.63 0.48 -0.75
N ILE A 54 10.86 0.96 0.23
CA ILE A 54 11.26 0.95 1.64
C ILE A 54 11.38 -0.49 2.16
N LEU A 55 10.36 -1.33 1.91
CA LEU A 55 10.35 -2.74 2.31
C LEU A 55 11.53 -3.51 1.70
N ASN A 56 11.86 -3.28 0.42
CA ASN A 56 13.03 -3.90 -0.21
C ASN A 56 14.37 -3.46 0.40
N SER A 57 14.44 -2.26 0.97
CA SER A 57 15.65 -1.77 1.64
C SER A 57 15.86 -2.38 3.03
N ILE A 58 14.85 -3.05 3.59
CA ILE A 58 14.93 -3.74 4.88
C ILE A 58 15.49 -5.14 4.62
N SER A 59 16.80 -5.30 4.80
CA SER A 59 17.49 -6.59 4.72
C SER A 59 17.30 -7.41 5.99
N GLU A 60 17.54 -8.71 5.89
CA GLU A 60 17.51 -9.60 7.06
C GLU A 60 18.54 -9.20 8.13
N ASP A 61 19.75 -8.78 7.72
CA ASP A 61 20.77 -8.28 8.63
C ASP A 61 20.33 -6.99 9.34
N ALA A 62 19.62 -6.11 8.64
CA ALA A 62 19.05 -4.91 9.24
C ALA A 62 18.02 -5.28 10.30
N VAL A 63 17.14 -6.25 10.04
CA VAL A 63 16.15 -6.73 11.02
C VAL A 63 16.82 -7.36 12.24
N ARG A 64 17.84 -8.21 12.04
CA ARG A 64 18.57 -8.90 13.12
C ARG A 64 19.36 -7.94 14.04
N SER A 65 19.68 -6.74 13.56
CA SER A 65 20.43 -5.73 14.31
C SER A 65 19.55 -4.65 14.94
N MET A 66 18.23 -4.69 14.76
CA MET A 66 17.29 -3.76 15.37
C MET A 66 17.17 -3.99 16.88
N ASP A 67 16.96 -2.89 17.62
CA ASP A 67 16.51 -2.95 19.00
C ASP A 67 15.04 -3.45 19.09
N GLN A 68 14.63 -3.87 20.29
CA GLN A 68 13.31 -4.48 20.52
C GLN A 68 12.13 -3.54 20.21
N ASP A 69 12.26 -2.23 20.42
CA ASP A 69 11.21 -1.26 20.09
C ASP A 69 11.05 -1.16 18.57
N SER A 70 12.16 -0.95 17.86
CA SER A 70 12.18 -0.89 16.39
C SER A 70 11.63 -2.18 15.77
N LEU A 71 11.99 -3.34 16.33
CA LEU A 71 11.55 -4.65 15.86
C LEU A 71 10.04 -4.85 16.07
N SER A 72 9.53 -4.51 17.25
CA SER A 72 8.09 -4.60 17.56
C SER A 72 7.25 -3.67 16.68
N ARG A 73 7.74 -2.45 16.42
CA ARG A 73 7.09 -1.51 15.50
C ARG A 73 7.09 -2.01 14.07
N LEU A 74 8.21 -2.56 13.61
CA LEU A 74 8.32 -3.15 12.28
C LEU A 74 7.36 -4.34 12.12
N ASP A 75 7.23 -5.19 13.14
CA ASP A 75 6.26 -6.30 13.16
C ASP A 75 4.83 -5.79 12.96
N MET A 76 4.37 -4.86 13.81
CA MET A 76 3.02 -4.28 13.70
C MET A 76 2.76 -3.62 12.35
N LEU A 77 3.73 -2.86 11.84
CA LEU A 77 3.60 -2.18 10.55
C LEU A 77 3.50 -3.17 9.40
N THR A 78 4.41 -4.14 9.36
CA THR A 78 4.45 -5.12 8.28
C THR A 78 3.21 -5.99 8.30
N PHE A 79 2.71 -6.38 9.47
CA PHE A 79 1.39 -6.99 9.64
C PHE A 79 0.27 -6.14 9.03
N TYR A 80 0.15 -4.89 9.47
CA TYR A 80 -0.90 -3.98 8.98
C TYR A 80 -0.83 -3.76 7.46
N ILE A 81 0.37 -3.63 6.89
CA ILE A 81 0.55 -3.46 5.45
C ILE A 81 -0.05 -4.64 4.67
N HIS A 82 0.33 -5.87 5.02
CA HIS A 82 -0.03 -7.04 4.20
C HIS A 82 -1.44 -7.58 4.49
N GLU A 83 -1.96 -7.40 5.71
CA GLU A 83 -3.29 -7.88 6.08
C GLU A 83 -4.39 -6.83 5.91
N VAL A 84 -4.06 -5.54 5.91
CA VAL A 84 -5.07 -4.47 5.87
C VAL A 84 -4.83 -3.50 4.73
N ALA A 85 -3.76 -2.70 4.78
CA ALA A 85 -3.62 -1.53 3.91
C ALA A 85 -3.67 -1.89 2.42
N LEU A 86 -2.92 -2.91 2.01
CA LEU A 86 -2.85 -3.34 0.61
C LEU A 86 -4.09 -4.11 0.16
N ASN A 87 -4.81 -4.77 1.07
CA ASN A 87 -6.11 -5.39 0.76
C ASN A 87 -7.16 -4.31 0.47
N GLU A 88 -7.21 -3.25 1.27
CA GLU A 88 -8.13 -2.14 1.03
C GLU A 88 -7.80 -1.43 -0.30
N GLU A 89 -6.52 -1.25 -0.65
CA GLU A 89 -6.15 -0.73 -1.97
C GLU A 89 -6.57 -1.69 -3.10
N GLU A 90 -6.38 -2.99 -2.93
CA GLU A 90 -6.79 -3.98 -3.92
C GLU A 90 -8.31 -3.93 -4.18
N GLU A 91 -9.13 -3.83 -3.13
CA GLU A 91 -10.58 -3.65 -3.25
C GLU A 91 -10.92 -2.39 -4.06
N VAL A 92 -10.27 -1.26 -3.75
CA VAL A 92 -10.42 0.01 -4.49
C VAL A 92 -10.09 -0.17 -5.98
N LEU A 93 -8.96 -0.80 -6.29
CA LEU A 93 -8.54 -1.04 -7.67
C LEU A 93 -9.52 -1.97 -8.39
N ARG A 94 -10.08 -2.99 -7.72
CA ARG A 94 -11.10 -3.88 -8.28
C ARG A 94 -12.40 -3.14 -8.59
N THR A 95 -12.86 -2.26 -7.70
CA THR A 95 -14.02 -1.40 -7.94
C THR A 95 -13.79 -0.51 -9.17
N LEU A 96 -12.61 0.10 -9.27
CA LEU A 96 -12.25 0.94 -10.41
C LEU A 96 -12.13 0.17 -11.72
N LEU A 97 -11.60 -1.06 -11.68
CA LEU A 97 -11.54 -1.93 -12.85
C LEU A 97 -12.95 -2.26 -13.37
N SER A 98 -13.87 -2.57 -12.45
CA SER A 98 -15.28 -2.80 -12.79
C SER A 98 -15.90 -1.56 -13.45
N LEU A 99 -15.61 -0.37 -12.90
CA LEU A 99 -16.08 0.88 -13.46
C LEU A 99 -15.49 1.16 -14.84
N GLN A 100 -14.18 1.00 -14.99
CA GLN A 100 -13.47 1.11 -16.27
C GLN A 100 -14.10 0.21 -17.34
N ASN A 101 -14.44 -1.03 -17.00
CA ASN A 101 -15.08 -1.96 -17.92
C ASN A 101 -16.50 -1.52 -18.32
N ARG A 102 -17.25 -0.88 -17.41
CA ARG A 102 -18.59 -0.32 -17.71
C ARG A 102 -18.52 0.91 -18.61
N LEU A 103 -17.51 1.77 -18.41
CA LEU A 103 -17.40 3.04 -19.13
C LEU A 103 -16.56 2.95 -20.42
N GLY A 104 -15.73 1.92 -20.56
CA GLY A 104 -14.75 1.80 -21.65
C GLY A 104 -13.58 2.79 -21.52
N ILE A 105 -13.25 3.24 -20.30
CA ILE A 105 -12.20 4.24 -20.04
C ILE A 105 -11.12 3.64 -19.16
N GLU A 106 -9.86 3.74 -19.58
CA GLU A 106 -8.73 3.30 -18.77
C GLU A 106 -8.54 4.20 -17.54
N ILE A 107 -8.61 3.61 -16.34
CA ILE A 107 -8.43 4.24 -15.03
C ILE A 107 -7.33 3.51 -14.25
N VAL A 108 -7.33 2.18 -14.28
CA VAL A 108 -6.37 1.30 -13.59
C VAL A 108 -5.69 0.37 -14.59
N SER A 109 -4.47 -0.03 -14.27
CA SER A 109 -3.64 -0.93 -15.08
C SER A 109 -3.32 -2.21 -14.32
N TYR A 110 -2.99 -3.30 -15.02
CA TYR A 110 -2.54 -4.54 -14.38
C TYR A 110 -1.30 -4.35 -13.50
N LYS A 111 -0.42 -3.40 -13.85
CA LYS A 111 0.75 -3.06 -13.05
C LYS A 111 0.40 -2.54 -11.65
N ASP A 112 -0.76 -1.90 -11.49
CA ASP A 112 -1.21 -1.43 -10.17
C ASP A 112 -1.39 -2.62 -9.21
N PHE A 113 -2.04 -3.68 -9.68
CA PHE A 113 -2.23 -4.92 -8.92
C PHE A 113 -0.91 -5.64 -8.66
N GLU A 114 0.03 -5.63 -9.62
CA GLU A 114 1.36 -6.20 -9.42
C GLU A 114 2.13 -5.47 -8.31
N TYR A 115 2.12 -4.14 -8.29
CA TYR A 115 2.76 -3.36 -7.23
C TYR A 115 2.17 -3.66 -5.85
N VAL A 116 0.84 -3.77 -5.75
CA VAL A 116 0.15 -4.16 -4.52
C VAL A 116 0.60 -5.55 -4.06
N LYS A 117 0.60 -6.54 -4.97
CA LYS A 117 1.03 -7.90 -4.67
C LYS A 117 2.48 -7.95 -4.19
N MET A 118 3.39 -7.28 -4.90
CA MET A 118 4.81 -7.24 -4.52
C MET A 118 5.02 -6.65 -3.13
N ALA A 119 4.37 -5.51 -2.82
CA ALA A 119 4.47 -4.89 -1.51
C ALA A 119 3.90 -5.80 -0.40
N LYS A 120 2.82 -6.52 -0.68
CA LYS A 120 2.19 -7.48 0.24
C LYS A 120 3.12 -8.65 0.55
N ASP A 121 3.72 -9.24 -0.48
CA ASP A 121 4.66 -10.36 -0.34
C ASP A 121 5.92 -9.95 0.46
N LEU A 122 6.44 -8.75 0.22
CA LEU A 122 7.58 -8.22 0.97
C LEU A 122 7.25 -7.97 2.44
N ALA A 123 6.12 -7.31 2.70
CA ALA A 123 5.67 -7.05 4.07
C ALA A 123 5.43 -8.36 4.83
N LYS A 124 4.78 -9.36 4.22
CA LYS A 124 4.60 -10.68 4.81
C LYS A 124 5.93 -11.38 5.13
N ARG A 125 6.90 -11.31 4.22
CA ARG A 125 8.23 -11.89 4.42
C ARG A 125 8.95 -11.25 5.61
N ILE A 126 8.96 -9.92 5.68
CA ILE A 126 9.58 -9.18 6.79
C ILE A 126 8.87 -9.49 8.10
N ASN A 127 7.52 -9.50 8.10
CA ASN A 127 6.73 -9.83 9.28
C ASN A 127 7.05 -11.22 9.84
N THR A 128 7.16 -12.22 8.94
CA THR A 128 7.53 -13.58 9.34
C THR A 128 8.91 -13.61 10.01
N LEU A 129 9.87 -12.85 9.46
CA LEU A 129 11.21 -12.74 10.03
C LEU A 129 11.21 -12.03 11.39
N THR A 130 10.47 -10.92 11.54
CA THR A 130 10.38 -10.19 12.82
C THR A 130 9.75 -11.05 13.91
N GLN A 131 8.69 -11.80 13.59
CA GLN A 131 8.03 -12.70 14.55
C GLN A 131 8.93 -13.83 15.06
N LEU A 132 9.92 -14.28 14.27
CA LEU A 132 10.88 -15.27 14.73
C LEU A 132 11.86 -14.71 15.78
N LEU A 133 12.11 -13.41 15.75
CA LEU A 133 13.07 -12.73 16.62
C LEU A 133 12.42 -12.12 17.87
N LEU A 134 11.10 -11.96 17.87
CA LEU A 134 10.31 -11.50 19.02
C LEU A 134 9.83 -12.64 19.94
N LYS A 135 9.99 -13.90 19.52
CA LYS A 135 9.71 -15.10 20.33
C LYS A 135 10.89 -15.48 21.20
#